data_AF-A0A452XUC6-F1
#
_entry.id   AF-A0A452XUC6-F1
#
_cell.length_a   1.000
_cell.length_b   1.000
_cell.length_c   1.000
_cell.angle_alpha   90.00
_cell.angle_beta   90.00
_cell.angle_gamma   90.00
#
_symmetry.space_group_name_H-M   'P 1'
#
loop_
_entity.id
_entity.type
_entity.pdbx_description
1 polymer ?
#
loop_
_entity_poly.entity_id
_entity_poly.type
_entity_poly.pdbx_seq_one_letter_code
_entity_poly.pdbx_strand_id
1 'polypeptide(L)'
;AAVSTRSGAPPMESEGPKHGQSSSEVRANGEPAERSSMAKNARAFTYRELATATKNFRSDYLLGEGGFGRVYKGQLENGQVYIGTTQ
;
A
#
# COMPACT_ATOMS: atom_id res chain seq x y z
N ALA A 1 30.54 20.77 -53.71
CA ALA A 1 31.08 20.74 -52.33
C ALA A 1 29.96 20.34 -51.38
N ALA A 2 30.31 19.51 -50.40
CA ALA A 2 29.54 18.72 -49.44
C ALA A 2 28.07 19.08 -49.11
N VAL A 3 27.20 18.06 -49.25
CA VAL A 3 25.99 17.86 -48.45
C VAL A 3 26.38 17.08 -47.19
N SER A 4 26.04 17.61 -46.00
CA SER A 4 26.06 16.87 -44.72
C SER A 4 25.43 17.69 -43.59
N THR A 5 24.29 17.22 -43.07
CA THR A 5 24.13 16.93 -41.63
C THR A 5 23.07 15.85 -41.41
N ARG A 6 23.55 14.81 -40.73
CA ARG A 6 22.90 13.65 -40.09
C ARG A 6 21.46 13.82 -39.58
N SER A 7 20.63 12.85 -39.97
CA SER A 7 19.84 11.95 -39.13
C SER A 7 19.53 12.34 -37.67
N GLY A 8 18.25 12.32 -37.31
CA GLY A 8 17.80 11.51 -36.16
C GLY A 8 17.12 12.25 -35.01
N ALA A 9 15.83 12.57 -35.16
CA ALA A 9 14.90 12.69 -34.03
C ALA A 9 13.50 12.23 -34.47
N PRO A 10 13.04 11.02 -34.07
CA PRO A 10 11.63 10.64 -34.24
C PRO A 10 10.76 11.27 -33.13
N PRO A 11 9.48 11.59 -33.43
CA PRO A 11 8.59 12.28 -32.51
C PRO A 11 7.90 11.33 -31.53
N MET A 12 7.68 11.85 -30.32
CA MET A 12 6.43 11.75 -29.55
C MET A 12 5.74 10.36 -29.48
N GLU A 13 6.02 9.61 -28.42
CA GLU A 13 5.07 8.59 -27.93
C GLU A 13 4.53 9.00 -26.55
N SER A 14 3.29 9.48 -26.58
CA SER A 14 2.42 9.71 -25.44
C SER A 14 1.65 8.41 -25.16
N GLU A 15 2.16 7.57 -24.27
CA GLU A 15 1.43 6.39 -23.82
C GLU A 15 0.66 6.74 -22.53
N GLY A 16 -0.61 7.07 -22.70
CA GLY A 16 -1.56 7.23 -21.60
C GLY A 16 -1.92 5.88 -20.96
N PRO A 17 -2.38 5.86 -19.69
CA PRO A 17 -2.74 4.63 -19.01
C PRO A 17 -4.03 4.04 -19.60
N LYS A 18 -3.90 2.88 -20.25
CA LYS A 18 -5.03 2.09 -20.76
C LYS A 18 -5.79 1.43 -19.61
N HIS A 19 -6.99 1.95 -19.34
CA HIS A 19 -8.02 1.29 -18.55
C HIS A 19 -8.71 0.17 -19.36
N GLY A 20 -9.03 -0.93 -18.69
CA GLY A 20 -9.78 -2.08 -19.21
C GLY A 20 -8.94 -3.35 -19.05
N GLN A 21 -9.36 -4.39 -18.35
CA GLN A 21 -10.63 -5.07 -18.48
C GLN A 21 -11.08 -5.68 -17.14
N SER A 22 -12.33 -5.42 -16.77
CA SER A 22 -13.10 -6.34 -15.94
C SER A 22 -13.54 -7.50 -16.84
N SER A 23 -13.19 -8.73 -16.48
CA SER A 23 -14.04 -9.90 -16.74
C SER A 23 -13.59 -11.09 -15.90
N SER A 24 -14.56 -11.60 -15.16
CA SER A 24 -14.52 -12.73 -14.24
C SER A 24 -14.44 -14.08 -14.96
N GLU A 25 -13.54 -14.96 -14.53
CA GLU A 25 -13.75 -16.42 -14.62
C GLU A 25 -13.33 -17.10 -13.32
N VAL A 26 -14.33 -17.61 -12.61
CA VAL A 26 -14.20 -18.51 -11.48
C VAL A 26 -13.80 -19.90 -11.97
N ARG A 27 -12.67 -20.43 -11.49
CA ARG A 27 -12.42 -21.87 -11.45
C ARG A 27 -11.80 -22.24 -10.11
N ALA A 28 -12.55 -23.08 -9.38
CA ALA A 28 -12.21 -23.60 -8.07
C ALA A 28 -11.15 -24.69 -8.15
N ASN A 29 -10.43 -24.85 -7.03
CA ASN A 29 -9.65 -26.00 -6.57
C ASN A 29 -8.18 -26.08 -7.01
N GLY A 30 -7.30 -26.06 -6.00
CA GLY A 30 -5.96 -26.62 -6.07
C GLY A 30 -4.89 -25.73 -5.44
N GLU A 31 -4.34 -26.20 -4.32
CA GLU A 31 -3.07 -25.79 -3.69
C GLU A 31 -3.10 -24.50 -2.84
N PRO A 32 -2.97 -24.58 -1.49
CA PRO A 32 -2.47 -23.44 -0.75
C PRO A 32 -1.01 -23.25 -1.19
N ALA A 33 -0.79 -22.37 -2.15
CA ALA A 33 0.54 -21.88 -2.46
C ALA A 33 1.19 -21.48 -1.14
N GLU A 34 2.28 -22.16 -0.78
CA GLU A 34 3.18 -21.76 0.29
C GLU A 34 3.68 -20.35 -0.05
N ARG A 35 2.88 -19.34 0.34
CA ARG A 35 3.29 -17.95 0.38
C ARG A 35 4.43 -17.91 1.37
N SER A 36 5.63 -17.85 0.80
CA SER A 36 6.89 -17.39 1.38
C SER A 36 6.78 -17.07 2.87
N SER A 37 7.60 -17.77 3.66
CA SER A 37 7.75 -17.70 5.12
C SER A 37 7.94 -16.29 5.73
N MET A 38 7.88 -15.23 4.93
CA MET A 38 7.78 -13.83 5.33
C MET A 38 6.36 -13.35 5.68
N ALA A 39 5.31 -14.15 5.47
CA ALA A 39 3.94 -13.80 5.86
C ALA A 39 3.58 -14.20 7.31
N LYS A 40 4.49 -14.87 8.03
CA LYS A 40 4.19 -15.51 9.33
C LYS A 40 4.09 -14.53 10.52
N ASN A 41 4.37 -13.24 10.31
CA ASN A 41 4.44 -12.26 11.40
C ASN A 41 3.43 -11.09 11.26
N ALA A 42 2.53 -11.13 10.27
CA ALA A 42 1.49 -10.12 10.16
C ALA A 42 0.34 -10.46 11.11
N ARG A 43 0.23 -9.73 12.22
CA ARG A 43 -0.92 -9.84 13.12
C ARG A 43 -2.01 -8.89 12.68
N ALA A 44 -3.19 -9.44 12.38
CA ALA A 44 -4.39 -8.63 12.20
C ALA A 44 -4.89 -8.16 13.57
N PHE A 45 -5.31 -6.89 13.64
CA PHE A 45 -5.93 -6.30 14.81
C PHE A 45 -7.35 -5.87 14.46
N THR A 46 -8.27 -6.07 15.39
CA THR A 46 -9.63 -5.55 15.28
C THR A 46 -9.65 -4.04 15.51
N TYR A 47 -10.66 -3.35 14.97
CA TYR A 47 -10.85 -1.92 15.22
C TYR A 47 -10.89 -1.59 16.72
N ARG A 48 -11.54 -2.43 17.53
CA ARG A 48 -11.64 -2.23 18.99
C ARG A 48 -10.26 -2.30 19.65
N GLU A 49 -9.39 -3.22 19.24
CA GLU A 49 -8.01 -3.29 19.74
C GLU A 49 -7.24 -2.01 19.39
N LEU A 50 -7.33 -1.55 18.15
CA LEU A 50 -6.67 -0.33 17.68
C LEU A 50 -7.21 0.92 18.41
N ALA A 51 -8.53 1.01 18.59
CA ALA A 51 -9.17 2.09 19.33
C ALA A 51 -8.72 2.08 20.80
N THR A 52 -8.74 0.94 21.48
CA THR A 52 -8.24 0.86 22.86
C THR A 52 -6.77 1.26 22.95
N ALA A 53 -5.94 0.78 22.03
CA ALA A 53 -4.51 1.04 22.01
C ALA A 53 -4.16 2.51 21.73
N THR A 54 -4.97 3.22 20.94
CA THR A 54 -4.81 4.67 20.63
C THR A 54 -5.67 5.58 21.51
N LYS A 55 -6.30 5.04 22.57
CA LYS A 55 -7.28 5.75 23.41
C LYS A 55 -8.37 6.44 22.58
N ASN A 56 -8.91 5.72 21.60
CA ASN A 56 -9.95 6.12 20.67
C ASN A 56 -9.46 7.13 19.61
N PHE A 57 -8.27 6.91 19.07
CA PHE A 57 -7.59 7.77 18.08
C PHE A 57 -7.45 9.23 18.55
N ARG A 58 -7.09 9.41 19.82
CA ARG A 58 -6.86 10.74 20.41
C ARG A 58 -5.70 11.45 19.73
N SER A 59 -5.83 12.76 19.58
CA SER A 59 -4.79 13.64 19.03
C SER A 59 -3.47 13.56 19.80
N ASP A 60 -3.50 13.26 21.09
CA ASP A 60 -2.31 13.09 21.93
C ASP A 60 -1.41 11.93 21.49
N TYR A 61 -1.98 11.00 20.70
CA TYR A 61 -1.29 9.85 20.14
C TYR A 61 -0.98 10.03 18.64
N LEU A 62 -1.32 11.18 18.05
CA LEU A 62 -0.99 11.51 16.67
C LEU A 62 0.51 11.75 16.55
N LEU A 63 1.15 11.02 15.66
CA LEU A 63 2.55 11.21 15.30
C LEU A 63 2.71 12.18 14.12
N GLY A 64 1.73 12.24 13.22
CA GLY A 64 1.74 13.15 12.08
C GLY A 64 0.58 12.93 11.12
N GLU A 65 0.38 13.88 10.23
CA GLU A 65 -0.62 13.84 9.16
C GLU A 65 0.06 14.16 7.82
N GLY A 66 -0.33 13.45 6.77
CA GLY A 66 0.21 13.65 5.42
C GLY A 66 -0.58 12.87 4.37
N GLY A 67 0.01 12.65 3.20
CA GLY A 67 -0.62 11.92 2.08
C GLY A 67 -0.98 10.46 2.35
N PHE A 68 -0.62 9.94 3.53
CA PHE A 68 -0.92 8.58 4.01
C PHE A 68 -2.07 8.56 5.04
N GLY A 69 -2.69 9.72 5.31
CA GLY A 69 -3.66 9.92 6.38
C GLY A 69 -2.98 10.32 7.70
N ARG A 70 -3.68 10.06 8.80
CA ARG A 70 -3.21 10.36 10.16
C ARG A 70 -2.51 9.16 10.76
N VAL A 71 -1.28 9.34 11.21
CA VAL A 71 -0.46 8.31 11.84
C VAL A 71 -0.59 8.41 13.35
N TYR A 72 -0.99 7.33 14.01
CA TYR A 72 -1.11 7.26 15.46
C TYR A 72 -0.17 6.22 16.05
N LYS A 73 0.33 6.52 17.25
CA LYS A 73 1.03 5.57 18.13
C LYS A 73 0.00 4.96 19.07
N GLY A 74 -0.07 3.64 19.16
CA GLY A 74 -0.87 2.97 20.18
C GLY A 74 -0.05 1.96 20.98
N GLN A 75 -0.50 1.66 22.18
CA GLN A 75 0.06 0.60 23.02
C GLN A 75 -1.00 -0.47 23.24
N LEU A 76 -0.69 -1.69 22.82
CA LEU A 76 -1.54 -2.86 23.03
C LEU A 76 -1.43 -3.35 24.48
N GLU A 77 -2.43 -4.11 24.92
CA GLU A 77 -2.50 -4.67 26.28
C GLU A 77 -1.33 -5.61 26.60
N ASN A 78 -0.74 -6.23 25.58
CA ASN A 78 0.48 -7.05 25.72
C ASN A 78 1.77 -6.22 25.85
N GLY A 79 1.66 -4.89 25.97
CA GLY A 79 2.79 -3.97 26.09
C GLY A 79 3.48 -3.64 24.77
N GLN A 80 3.09 -4.25 23.64
CA GLN A 80 3.65 -3.91 22.33
C GLN A 80 3.18 -2.52 21.88
N VAL A 81 4.10 -1.77 21.30
CA VAL A 81 3.81 -0.49 20.65
C VAL A 81 3.50 -0.77 19.18
N TYR A 82 2.42 -0.20 18.66
CA TYR A 82 2.12 -0.23 17.23
C TYR A 82 2.02 1.18 16.68
N ILE A 83 2.42 1.32 15.42
CA ILE A 83 2.20 2.53 14.62
C ILE A 83 1.21 2.17 13.52
N GLY A 84 0.10 2.90 13.43
CA GLY A 84 -0.88 2.67 12.38
C GLY A 84 -1.44 3.96 11.83
N THR A 85 -1.91 3.90 10.60
CA THR A 85 -2.63 5.00 9.96
C THR A 85 -4.12 4.76 10.00
N THR A 86 -4.90 5.81 10.20
CA THR A 86 -6.34 5.78 9.94
C THR A 86 -6.56 6.28 8.51
N GLN A 87 -7.12 5.43 7.63
CA GLN A 87 -7.56 5.83 6.28
C GLN A 87 -9.05 6.13 6.28
#